data_AF-B9NLP1-F1
#
_entry.id   AF-B9NLP1-F1
#
_cell.length_a   1.000
_cell.length_b   1.000
_cell.length_c   1.000
_cell.angle_alpha   90.00
_cell.angle_beta   90.00
_cell.angle_gamma   90.00
#
_symmetry.space_group_name_H-M   'P 1'
#
loop_
_entity.id
_entity.type
_entity.pdbx_description
1 polymer ?
#
loop_
_entity_poly.entity_id
_entity_poly.type
_entity_poly.pdbx_seq_one_letter_code
_entity_poly.pdbx_strand_id
1 'polypeptide(L)'
;MITATNPSTLGAAQANAAGNTQRAALTSDFETFLRMLTVQARNQDPLEPLDSSEYASQLAQFSMVEQQVQANALLSDLSLTLGSVNLNQLASWVGMDVRTDAPFRFDDQPVAIFASAEPSADRAELVVRDSQGRVVDRRAVPVDQAEFEWAGVDGAGNALPAGTYSAALASFDNGELLAETPAAVFSRVVEAQVGDGAVMLTLNSGAEVSVDTITQIRTGA
;
A
#
# COMPACT_ATOMS: atom_id res chain seq x y z
N MET A 1 -46.47 -6.55 -25.10
CA MET A 1 -46.13 -7.80 -25.80
C MET A 1 -44.63 -7.78 -26.10
N ILE A 2 -44.00 -8.96 -26.02
CA ILE A 2 -42.64 -9.37 -26.47
C ILE A 2 -41.42 -8.64 -25.89
N THR A 3 -40.28 -9.26 -25.57
CA THR A 3 -39.83 -10.58 -25.05
C THR A 3 -38.30 -10.41 -24.89
N ALA A 4 -37.71 -11.11 -23.94
CA ALA A 4 -36.30 -11.13 -23.54
C ALA A 4 -35.27 -11.46 -24.64
N THR A 5 -34.01 -11.09 -24.38
CA THR A 5 -32.83 -11.98 -24.49
C THR A 5 -31.62 -11.46 -23.69
N ASN A 6 -31.25 -12.19 -22.64
CA ASN A 6 -29.92 -12.15 -22.03
C ASN A 6 -28.91 -12.89 -22.93
N PRO A 7 -27.65 -12.45 -23.01
CA PRO A 7 -26.54 -13.32 -23.34
C PRO A 7 -25.83 -13.82 -22.08
N SER A 8 -25.71 -15.14 -21.99
CA SER A 8 -25.00 -15.93 -21.00
C SER A 8 -23.52 -16.06 -21.37
N THR A 9 -22.59 -15.89 -20.42
CA THR A 9 -21.26 -16.55 -20.37
C THR A 9 -20.81 -16.58 -18.91
N LEU A 10 -21.10 -17.62 -18.12
CA LEU A 10 -20.29 -18.84 -17.92
C LEU A 10 -18.81 -18.57 -17.59
N GLY A 11 -18.43 -18.71 -16.32
CA GLY A 11 -17.03 -18.94 -15.94
C GLY A 11 -16.54 -18.31 -14.63
N ALA A 12 -17.14 -18.59 -13.47
CA ALA A 12 -16.51 -18.29 -12.17
C ALA A 12 -17.08 -19.10 -10.98
N ALA A 13 -17.60 -20.31 -11.22
CA ALA A 13 -18.15 -21.15 -10.15
C ALA A 13 -17.59 -22.58 -10.23
N GLN A 14 -16.26 -22.71 -10.16
CA GLN A 14 -15.60 -24.01 -10.07
C GLN A 14 -14.24 -23.88 -9.36
N ALA A 15 -14.27 -23.40 -8.12
CA ALA A 15 -13.13 -23.51 -7.19
C ALA A 15 -13.56 -23.97 -5.77
N ASN A 16 -14.84 -23.84 -5.40
CA ASN A 16 -15.34 -24.17 -4.06
C ASN A 16 -15.86 -25.61 -3.89
N ALA A 17 -15.87 -26.44 -4.93
CA ALA A 17 -16.35 -27.82 -4.83
C ALA A 17 -15.26 -28.79 -4.35
N ALA A 18 -13.98 -28.54 -4.65
CA ALA A 18 -12.88 -29.46 -4.31
C ALA A 18 -12.64 -29.56 -2.80
N GLY A 19 -12.72 -28.43 -2.07
CA GLY A 19 -12.51 -28.42 -0.61
C GLY A 19 -13.64 -29.09 0.19
N ASN A 20 -14.87 -29.09 -0.34
CA ASN A 20 -16.01 -29.68 0.36
C ASN A 20 -16.11 -31.20 0.15
N THR A 21 -15.72 -31.70 -1.03
CA THR A 21 -15.67 -33.15 -1.29
C THR A 21 -14.57 -33.85 -0.49
N GLN A 22 -13.42 -33.20 -0.30
CA GLN A 22 -12.32 -33.76 0.48
C GLN A 22 -12.64 -33.79 1.99
N ARG A 23 -13.28 -32.74 2.53
CA ARG A 23 -13.74 -32.70 3.92
C ARG A 23 -14.81 -33.77 4.23
N ALA A 24 -15.67 -34.10 3.26
CA ALA A 24 -16.68 -35.16 3.40
C ALA A 24 -16.08 -36.59 3.33
N ALA A 25 -14.99 -36.79 2.60
CA ALA A 25 -14.30 -38.08 2.52
C ALA A 25 -13.59 -38.45 3.84
N LEU A 26 -12.93 -37.49 4.51
CA LEU A 26 -12.16 -37.77 5.72
C LEU A 26 -13.01 -37.91 7.00
N THR A 27 -14.15 -37.20 7.11
CA THR A 27 -15.09 -37.44 8.23
C THR A 27 -15.68 -38.85 8.13
N SER A 28 -15.86 -39.35 6.91
CA SER A 28 -16.31 -40.72 6.63
C SER A 28 -15.24 -41.75 7.00
N ASP A 29 -13.95 -41.47 6.78
CA ASP A 29 -12.85 -42.39 7.12
C ASP A 29 -12.63 -42.51 8.63
N PHE A 30 -12.79 -41.41 9.39
CA PHE A 30 -12.73 -41.43 10.85
C PHE A 30 -13.93 -42.16 11.49
N GLU A 31 -15.15 -41.92 10.99
CA GLU A 31 -16.35 -42.65 11.44
C GLU A 31 -16.27 -44.14 11.10
N THR A 32 -15.71 -44.48 9.94
CA THR A 32 -15.46 -45.87 9.53
C THR A 32 -14.41 -46.53 10.43
N PHE A 33 -13.36 -45.80 10.83
CA PHE A 33 -12.37 -46.26 11.80
C PHE A 33 -12.99 -46.53 13.18
N LEU A 34 -13.77 -45.60 13.72
CA LEU A 34 -14.46 -45.80 15.01
C LEU A 34 -15.41 -46.99 14.96
N ARG A 35 -16.09 -47.19 13.83
CA ARG A 35 -16.96 -48.35 13.61
C ARG A 35 -16.16 -49.65 13.55
N MET A 36 -15.02 -49.68 12.88
CA MET A 36 -14.15 -50.86 12.83
C MET A 36 -13.51 -51.18 14.19
N LEU A 37 -13.06 -50.18 14.95
CA LEU A 37 -12.50 -50.35 16.28
C LEU A 37 -13.55 -50.88 17.27
N THR A 38 -14.80 -50.41 17.15
CA THR A 38 -15.93 -50.90 17.96
C THR A 38 -16.31 -52.35 17.61
N VAL A 39 -16.22 -52.72 16.34
CA VAL A 39 -16.48 -54.10 15.88
C VAL A 39 -15.36 -55.04 16.33
N GLN A 40 -14.10 -54.61 16.25
CA GLN A 40 -12.95 -55.40 16.71
C GLN A 40 -12.98 -55.60 18.23
N ALA A 41 -13.24 -54.57 19.04
CA ALA A 41 -13.36 -54.70 20.50
C ALA A 41 -14.45 -55.68 20.96
N ARG A 42 -15.48 -55.92 20.14
CA ARG A 42 -16.55 -56.88 20.43
C ARG A 42 -16.21 -58.33 20.07
N ASN A 43 -15.19 -58.58 19.25
CA ASN A 43 -14.93 -59.88 18.62
C ASN A 43 -13.47 -60.36 18.68
N GLN A 44 -12.59 -59.73 19.48
CA GLN A 44 -11.19 -60.18 19.61
C GLN A 44 -11.05 -61.38 20.56
N ASP A 45 -10.26 -62.37 20.14
CA ASP A 45 -9.69 -63.42 21.00
C ASP A 45 -8.49 -62.82 21.76
N PRO A 46 -8.43 -62.90 23.10
CA PRO A 46 -7.45 -62.20 23.94
C PRO A 46 -5.96 -62.54 23.73
N LEU A 47 -5.61 -63.47 22.84
CA LEU A 47 -4.24 -63.97 22.70
C LEU A 47 -3.42 -63.42 21.52
N GLU A 48 -4.02 -62.67 20.58
CA GLU A 48 -3.27 -62.01 19.48
C GLU A 48 -3.89 -60.65 19.10
N PRO A 49 -3.51 -59.54 19.76
CA PRO A 49 -3.97 -58.23 19.34
C PRO A 49 -3.23 -57.82 18.06
N LEU A 50 -3.94 -57.70 16.93
CA LEU A 50 -3.44 -57.01 15.74
C LEU A 50 -3.30 -55.51 16.00
N ASP A 51 -2.23 -54.94 15.46
CA ASP A 51 -1.70 -53.60 15.74
C ASP A 51 -2.55 -52.45 15.13
N SER A 52 -3.78 -52.34 15.63
CA SER A 52 -4.69 -51.21 15.34
C SER A 52 -4.13 -49.86 15.82
N SER A 53 -3.07 -49.88 16.64
CA SER A 53 -2.40 -48.69 17.17
C SER A 53 -1.51 -48.02 16.12
N GLU A 54 -0.84 -48.78 15.26
CA GLU A 54 0.05 -48.25 14.22
C GLU A 54 -0.72 -47.46 13.16
N TYR A 55 -1.85 -47.98 12.68
CA TYR A 55 -2.70 -47.27 11.69
C TYR A 55 -3.39 -46.04 12.28
N ALA A 56 -3.84 -46.12 13.54
CA ALA A 56 -4.39 -44.97 14.26
C ALA A 56 -3.33 -43.87 14.44
N SER A 57 -2.07 -44.26 14.69
CA SER A 57 -0.95 -43.33 14.79
C SER A 57 -0.66 -42.65 13.45
N GLN A 58 -0.75 -43.38 12.32
CA GLN A 58 -0.55 -42.83 10.98
C GLN A 58 -1.68 -41.87 10.60
N LEU A 59 -2.94 -42.21 10.90
CA LEU A 59 -4.08 -41.31 10.68
C LEU A 59 -4.02 -40.03 11.53
N ALA A 60 -3.58 -40.15 12.80
CA ALA A 60 -3.36 -39.01 13.66
C ALA A 60 -2.25 -38.10 13.10
N GLN A 61 -1.17 -38.67 12.56
CA GLN A 61 -0.10 -37.92 11.90
C GLN A 61 -0.61 -37.20 10.64
N PHE A 62 -1.39 -37.85 9.78
CA PHE A 62 -2.00 -37.20 8.61
C PHE A 62 -2.97 -36.07 8.99
N SER A 63 -3.79 -36.29 10.02
CA SER A 63 -4.73 -35.28 10.53
C SER A 63 -4.00 -34.05 11.08
N MET A 64 -2.86 -34.25 11.75
CA MET A 64 -2.03 -33.14 12.23
C MET A 64 -1.40 -32.34 11.08
N VAL A 65 -0.90 -33.02 10.05
CA VAL A 65 -0.34 -32.35 8.85
C VAL A 65 -1.42 -31.55 8.12
N GLU A 66 -2.62 -32.09 7.93
CA GLU A 66 -3.72 -31.35 7.30
C GLU A 66 -4.18 -30.15 8.13
N GLN A 67 -4.27 -30.30 9.45
CA GLN A 67 -4.58 -29.17 10.34
C GLN A 67 -3.53 -28.07 10.21
N GLN A 68 -2.25 -28.44 10.07
CA GLN A 68 -1.17 -27.48 9.86
C GLN A 68 -1.26 -26.79 8.48
N VAL A 69 -1.62 -27.53 7.43
CA VAL A 69 -1.88 -26.96 6.09
C VAL A 69 -3.07 -25.99 6.15
N GLN A 70 -4.17 -26.34 6.82
CA GLN A 70 -5.32 -25.45 7.00
C GLN A 70 -4.96 -24.20 7.82
N ALA A 71 -4.18 -24.36 8.90
CA ALA A 71 -3.71 -23.22 9.69
C ALA A 71 -2.87 -22.27 8.84
N ASN A 72 -1.94 -22.78 8.02
CA ASN A 72 -1.15 -21.97 7.11
C ASN A 72 -2.02 -21.25 6.05
N ALA A 73 -3.04 -21.92 5.51
CA ALA A 73 -3.98 -21.32 4.58
C ALA A 73 -4.78 -20.18 5.22
N LEU A 74 -5.29 -20.38 6.44
CA LEU A 74 -6.00 -19.35 7.21
C LEU A 74 -5.08 -18.17 7.57
N LEU A 75 -3.81 -18.43 7.90
CA LEU A 75 -2.82 -17.38 8.14
C LEU A 75 -2.53 -16.57 6.86
N SER A 76 -2.49 -17.22 5.70
CA SER A 76 -2.35 -16.53 4.41
C SER A 76 -3.57 -15.67 4.09
N ASP A 77 -4.78 -16.18 4.33
CA ASP A 77 -6.03 -15.45 4.11
C ASP A 77 -6.18 -14.25 5.08
N LEU A 78 -5.74 -14.43 6.33
CA LEU A 78 -5.68 -13.34 7.30
C LEU A 78 -4.68 -12.26 6.87
N SER A 79 -3.52 -12.64 6.33
CA SER A 79 -2.54 -11.68 5.77
C SER A 79 -3.13 -10.87 4.62
N LEU A 80 -3.87 -11.51 3.71
CA LEU A 80 -4.59 -10.84 2.62
C LEU A 80 -5.69 -9.90 3.13
N THR A 81 -6.38 -10.28 4.20
CA THR A 81 -7.43 -9.47 4.85
C THR A 81 -6.84 -8.26 5.58
N LEU A 82 -5.67 -8.40 6.21
CA LEU A 82 -4.94 -7.28 6.83
C LEU A 82 -4.33 -6.34 5.78
N GLY A 83 -3.94 -6.87 4.62
CA GLY A 83 -3.44 -6.10 3.48
C GLY A 83 -4.52 -5.49 2.57
N SER A 84 -5.80 -5.79 2.79
CA SER A 84 -6.87 -5.21 1.97
C SER A 84 -7.06 -3.75 2.35
N VAL A 85 -6.48 -2.86 1.56
CA VAL A 85 -6.80 -1.44 1.58
C VAL A 85 -8.31 -1.29 1.42
N ASN A 86 -8.98 -0.81 2.47
CA ASN A 86 -10.42 -0.61 2.43
C ASN A 86 -10.71 0.58 1.51
N LEU A 87 -11.47 0.36 0.43
CA LEU A 87 -11.85 1.40 -0.54
C LEU A 87 -12.46 2.65 0.15
N ASN A 88 -13.13 2.47 1.30
CA ASN A 88 -13.69 3.57 2.07
C ASN A 88 -12.61 4.48 2.69
N GLN A 89 -11.43 3.96 2.98
CA GLN A 89 -10.30 4.78 3.45
C GLN A 89 -9.70 5.60 2.29
N LEU A 90 -9.70 5.09 1.06
CA LEU A 90 -9.28 5.85 -0.13
C LEU A 90 -10.11 7.11 -0.35
N ALA A 91 -11.43 7.00 -0.17
CA ALA A 91 -12.34 8.14 -0.30
C ALA A 91 -12.03 9.28 0.70
N SER A 92 -11.39 8.98 1.85
CA SER A 92 -11.01 9.99 2.83
C SER A 92 -9.75 10.77 2.45
N TRP A 93 -8.95 10.28 1.50
CA TRP A 93 -7.76 10.97 1.01
C TRP A 93 -8.10 12.03 -0.04
N VAL A 94 -9.08 11.76 -0.89
CA VAL A 94 -9.52 12.70 -1.92
C VAL A 94 -10.03 13.98 -1.26
N GLY A 95 -9.50 15.13 -1.69
CA GLY A 95 -9.83 16.41 -1.09
C GLY A 95 -8.93 16.83 0.06
N MET A 96 -8.02 15.98 0.55
CA MET A 96 -7.02 16.34 1.57
C MET A 96 -5.80 16.99 0.94
N ASP A 97 -5.11 17.85 1.69
CA ASP A 97 -3.79 18.34 1.32
C ASP A 97 -2.73 17.44 1.97
N VAL A 98 -1.80 16.92 1.17
CA VAL A 98 -0.69 16.08 1.62
C VAL A 98 0.64 16.78 1.37
N ARG A 99 1.58 16.65 2.30
CA ARG A 99 2.93 17.21 2.18
C ARG A 99 3.87 16.19 1.55
N THR A 100 4.41 16.55 0.38
CA THR A 100 5.29 15.72 -0.45
C THR A 100 6.28 16.60 -1.21
N ASP A 101 7.41 16.04 -1.61
CA ASP A 101 8.45 16.63 -2.46
C ASP A 101 8.21 16.42 -3.97
N ALA A 102 7.05 15.87 -4.34
CA ALA A 102 6.62 15.78 -5.73
C ALA A 102 6.38 17.17 -6.35
N PRO A 103 6.40 17.27 -7.71
CA PRO A 103 6.06 18.51 -8.38
C PRO A 103 4.68 19.04 -7.97
N PHE A 104 4.59 20.33 -7.69
CA PHE A 104 3.39 21.00 -7.20
C PHE A 104 2.81 21.95 -8.26
N ARG A 105 1.53 22.24 -8.16
CA ARG A 105 0.82 23.16 -9.04
C ARG A 105 0.89 24.58 -8.50
N PHE A 106 1.17 25.55 -9.38
CA PHE A 106 1.09 26.97 -9.13
C PHE A 106 -0.02 27.59 -9.98
N ASP A 107 -0.95 28.30 -9.33
CA ASP A 107 -2.10 28.97 -9.97
C ASP A 107 -2.23 30.42 -9.44
N ASP A 108 -1.17 31.23 -9.61
CA ASP A 108 -1.12 32.66 -9.23
C ASP A 108 -1.37 32.95 -7.74
N GLN A 109 -1.15 31.95 -6.87
CA GLN A 109 -1.20 32.09 -5.41
C GLN A 109 0.15 31.70 -4.80
N PRO A 110 0.65 32.43 -3.78
CA PRO A 110 1.88 32.07 -3.09
C PRO A 110 1.83 30.63 -2.55
N VAL A 111 2.96 29.93 -2.64
CA VAL A 111 3.10 28.54 -2.22
C VAL A 111 4.04 28.47 -1.03
N ALA A 112 3.60 27.82 0.05
CA ALA A 112 4.46 27.48 1.17
C ALA A 112 5.30 26.23 0.83
N ILE A 113 6.62 26.40 0.85
CA ILE A 113 7.62 25.39 0.56
C ILE A 113 8.35 25.06 1.86
N PHE A 114 8.56 23.77 2.12
CA PHE A 114 9.19 23.32 3.34
C PHE A 114 10.42 22.47 3.04
N ALA A 115 11.57 22.89 3.53
CA ALA A 115 12.84 22.18 3.41
C ALA A 115 13.75 22.56 4.57
N SER A 116 14.64 21.67 4.97
CA SER A 116 15.65 21.93 6.00
C SER A 116 17.03 21.88 5.37
N ALA A 117 17.87 22.87 5.69
CA ALA A 117 19.27 22.87 5.26
C ALA A 117 20.04 21.72 5.91
N GLU A 118 21.14 21.31 5.27
CA GLU A 118 22.07 20.35 5.87
C GLU A 118 22.62 20.92 7.20
N PRO A 119 22.78 20.10 8.26
CA PRO A 119 23.17 20.59 9.59
C PRO A 119 24.51 21.34 9.63
N SER A 120 25.42 21.06 8.69
CA SER A 120 26.73 21.68 8.55
C SER A 120 26.77 22.83 7.54
N ALA A 121 25.61 23.25 6.99
CA ALA A 121 25.57 24.31 6.00
C ALA A 121 25.72 25.70 6.63
N ASP A 122 26.53 26.56 6.00
CA ASP A 122 26.65 27.99 6.34
C ASP A 122 25.77 28.88 5.45
N ARG A 123 25.31 28.36 4.31
CA ARG A 123 24.44 29.04 3.35
C ARG A 123 23.46 28.04 2.71
N ALA A 124 22.23 28.50 2.48
CA ALA A 124 21.25 27.75 1.70
C ALA A 124 20.64 28.62 0.58
N GLU A 125 20.28 27.99 -0.52
CA GLU A 125 19.56 28.61 -1.63
C GLU A 125 18.30 27.80 -1.95
N LEU A 126 17.15 28.46 -1.95
CA LEU A 126 15.92 27.88 -2.48
C LEU A 126 16.00 27.91 -4.01
N VAL A 127 15.81 26.77 -4.65
CA VAL A 127 15.86 26.58 -6.09
C VAL A 127 14.50 26.08 -6.56
N VAL A 128 13.85 26.83 -7.46
CA VAL A 128 12.58 26.42 -8.08
C VAL A 128 12.80 26.15 -9.55
N ARG A 129 12.24 25.05 -10.05
CA ARG A 129 12.38 24.57 -11.42
C ARG A 129 11.03 24.42 -12.12
N ASP A 130 10.99 24.72 -13.41
CA ASP A 130 9.82 24.47 -14.26
C ASP A 130 9.67 22.97 -14.61
N SER A 131 8.59 22.62 -15.32
CA SER A 131 8.33 21.26 -15.80
C SER A 131 9.38 20.69 -16.77
N GLN A 132 10.29 21.54 -17.28
CA GLN A 132 11.40 21.13 -18.14
C GLN A 132 12.72 21.03 -17.35
N GLY A 133 12.67 21.20 -16.03
CA GLY A 133 13.81 21.14 -15.12
C GLY A 133 14.68 22.40 -15.10
N ARG A 134 14.27 23.47 -15.79
CA ARG A 134 15.02 24.74 -15.83
C ARG A 134 14.81 25.50 -14.54
N VAL A 135 15.88 26.06 -14.01
CA VAL A 135 15.82 26.93 -12.83
C VAL A 135 15.14 28.24 -13.22
N VAL A 136 14.03 28.56 -12.56
CA VAL A 136 13.24 29.78 -12.77
C VAL A 136 13.38 30.77 -11.61
N ASP A 137 13.59 30.25 -10.40
CA ASP A 137 13.93 31.06 -9.22
C ASP A 137 15.10 30.41 -8.49
N ARG A 138 16.01 31.26 -8.03
CA ARG A 138 17.13 30.87 -7.17
C ARG A 138 17.45 32.05 -6.27
N ARG A 139 17.30 31.84 -4.96
CA ARG A 139 17.53 32.89 -3.97
C ARG A 139 18.10 32.35 -2.68
N ALA A 140 18.95 33.14 -2.04
CA ALA A 140 19.48 32.83 -0.72
C ALA A 140 18.35 32.83 0.31
N VAL A 141 18.36 31.84 1.21
CA VAL A 141 17.41 31.71 2.32
C VAL A 141 18.16 31.40 3.63
N PRO A 142 17.59 31.73 4.80
CA PRO A 142 18.21 31.40 6.08
C PRO A 142 18.34 29.88 6.27
N VAL A 143 19.49 29.42 6.79
CA VAL A 143 19.77 27.99 7.04
C VAL A 143 19.02 27.43 8.26
N ASP A 144 18.56 28.30 9.16
CA ASP A 144 17.83 27.98 10.39
C ASP A 144 16.30 28.00 10.22
N GLN A 145 15.82 28.35 9.02
CA GLN A 145 14.41 28.37 8.66
C GLN A 145 14.02 27.09 7.90
N ALA A 146 12.81 26.60 8.10
CA ALA A 146 12.31 25.36 7.48
C ALA A 146 11.06 25.54 6.60
N GLU A 147 10.50 26.75 6.54
CA GLU A 147 9.31 27.10 5.78
C GLU A 147 9.56 28.41 5.02
N PHE A 148 9.27 28.42 3.72
CA PHE A 148 9.55 29.52 2.82
C PHE A 148 8.32 29.79 1.96
N GLU A 149 7.95 31.05 1.79
CA GLU A 149 6.90 31.43 0.84
C GLU A 149 7.51 31.72 -0.53
N TRP A 150 6.97 31.10 -1.58
CA TRP A 150 7.30 31.41 -2.97
C TRP A 150 6.11 32.08 -3.66
N ALA A 151 6.29 33.34 -4.06
CA ALA A 151 5.24 34.15 -4.65
C ALA A 151 4.98 33.88 -6.14
N GLY A 152 5.68 32.90 -6.75
CA GLY A 152 5.55 32.62 -8.18
C GLY A 152 6.22 33.65 -9.08
N VAL A 153 7.35 34.21 -8.63
CA VAL A 153 8.17 35.14 -9.41
C VAL A 153 9.54 34.54 -9.68
N ASP A 154 10.17 34.97 -10.77
CA ASP A 154 11.55 34.62 -11.08
C ASP A 154 12.56 35.45 -10.24
N GLY A 155 13.85 35.16 -10.37
CA GLY A 155 14.92 35.89 -9.67
C GLY A 155 15.02 37.39 -10.02
N ALA A 156 14.33 37.86 -11.06
CA ALA A 156 14.24 39.28 -11.43
C ALA A 156 12.91 39.93 -10.98
N GLY A 157 12.02 39.16 -10.34
CA GLY A 157 10.72 39.61 -9.84
C GLY A 157 9.61 39.60 -10.88
N ASN A 158 9.82 38.99 -12.06
CA ASN A 158 8.76 38.83 -13.06
C ASN A 158 7.83 37.68 -12.67
N ALA A 159 6.53 37.87 -12.86
CA ALA A 159 5.54 36.81 -12.62
C ALA A 159 5.77 35.62 -13.57
N LEU A 160 5.74 34.42 -13.01
CA LEU A 160 5.80 33.16 -13.74
C LEU A 160 4.39 32.69 -14.10
N PRO A 161 4.21 31.95 -15.21
CA PRO A 161 2.91 31.44 -15.60
C PRO A 161 2.39 30.37 -14.63
N ALA A 162 1.08 30.21 -14.54
CA ALA A 162 0.48 29.05 -13.89
C ALA A 162 0.97 27.74 -14.55
N GLY A 163 1.28 26.73 -13.73
CA GLY A 163 1.90 25.50 -14.20
C GLY A 163 2.40 24.59 -13.09
N THR A 164 3.15 23.56 -13.47
CA THR A 164 3.77 22.62 -12.52
C THR A 164 5.23 22.97 -12.31
N TYR A 165 5.64 23.01 -11.04
CA TYR A 165 6.98 23.37 -10.60
C TYR A 165 7.50 22.34 -9.60
N SER A 166 8.83 22.31 -9.40
CA SER A 166 9.46 21.59 -8.30
C SER A 166 10.41 22.52 -7.56
N ALA A 167 10.65 22.23 -6.28
CA ALA A 167 11.54 23.02 -5.45
C ALA A 167 12.57 22.11 -4.76
N ALA A 168 13.74 22.67 -4.53
CA ALA A 168 14.82 22.05 -3.78
C ALA A 168 15.57 23.11 -2.97
N LEU A 169 16.28 22.65 -1.95
CA LEU A 169 17.15 23.48 -1.12
C LEU A 169 18.61 23.05 -1.34
N ALA A 170 19.39 23.94 -1.97
CA ALA A 170 20.83 23.74 -2.15
C ALA A 170 21.57 24.26 -0.91
N SER A 171 22.23 23.36 -0.18
CA SER A 171 22.98 23.64 1.04
C SER A 171 24.47 23.71 0.74
N PHE A 172 25.16 24.71 1.28
CA PHE A 172 26.59 24.95 1.06
C PHE A 172 27.35 25.07 2.38
N ASP A 173 28.63 24.73 2.36
CA ASP A 173 29.60 25.05 3.42
C ASP A 173 30.86 25.65 2.78
N ASN A 174 31.29 26.81 3.26
CA ASN A 174 32.47 27.53 2.75
C ASN A 174 32.47 27.73 1.22
N GLY A 175 31.29 27.79 0.61
CA GLY A 175 31.08 27.94 -0.83
C GLY A 175 31.05 26.64 -1.64
N GLU A 176 31.30 25.48 -1.03
CA GLU A 176 31.14 24.16 -1.64
C GLU A 176 29.69 23.66 -1.48
N LEU A 177 29.13 23.04 -2.52
CA LEU A 177 27.78 22.46 -2.44
C LEU A 177 27.84 21.15 -1.64
N LEU A 178 27.15 21.11 -0.51
CA LEU A 178 27.00 19.89 0.30
C LEU A 178 25.96 18.95 -0.32
N ALA A 179 24.75 19.47 -0.53
CA ALA A 179 23.62 18.71 -1.05
C ALA A 179 22.56 19.63 -1.67
N GLU A 180 21.78 19.10 -2.61
CA GLU A 180 20.53 19.70 -3.08
C GLU A 180 19.39 18.75 -2.67
N THR A 181 18.62 19.13 -1.65
CA THR A 181 17.57 18.29 -1.09
C THR A 181 16.20 18.69 -1.64
N PRO A 182 15.34 17.75 -2.06
CA PRO A 182 13.98 18.07 -2.50
C PRO A 182 13.19 18.80 -1.40
N ALA A 183 12.44 19.83 -1.81
CA ALA A 183 11.60 20.60 -0.90
C ALA A 183 10.14 20.17 -1.03
N ALA A 184 9.45 20.09 0.11
CA ALA A 184 8.09 19.60 0.16
C ALA A 184 7.05 20.73 0.11
N VAL A 185 5.90 20.46 -0.49
CA VAL A 185 4.75 21.37 -0.59
C VAL A 185 3.47 20.62 -0.24
N PHE A 186 2.48 21.31 0.33
CA PHE A 186 1.13 20.77 0.48
C PHE A 186 0.41 20.79 -0.87
N SER A 187 0.10 19.61 -1.41
CA SER A 187 -0.64 19.44 -2.65
C SER A 187 -1.96 18.73 -2.40
N ARG A 188 -3.01 19.15 -3.12
CA ARG A 188 -4.35 18.56 -3.00
C ARG A 188 -4.38 17.20 -3.68
N VAL A 189 -4.87 16.18 -2.99
CA VAL A 189 -5.18 14.87 -3.57
C VAL A 189 -6.47 14.96 -4.38
N VAL A 190 -6.40 14.60 -5.66
CA VAL A 190 -7.56 14.57 -6.58
C VAL A 190 -8.10 13.16 -6.80
N GLU A 191 -7.25 12.15 -6.67
CA GLU A 191 -7.61 10.74 -6.83
C GLU A 191 -6.75 9.87 -5.92
N ALA A 192 -7.34 8.79 -5.40
CA ALA A 192 -6.65 7.77 -4.62
C ALA A 192 -7.01 6.39 -5.20
N GLN A 193 -6.00 5.61 -5.57
CA GLN A 193 -6.15 4.30 -6.20
C GLN A 193 -5.29 3.26 -5.50
N VAL A 194 -5.59 1.98 -5.74
CA VAL A 194 -4.72 0.87 -5.34
C VAL A 194 -4.04 0.34 -6.61
N GLY A 195 -2.73 0.55 -6.72
CA GLY A 195 -1.88 0.06 -7.81
C GLY A 195 -0.82 -0.88 -7.24
N ASP A 196 -0.59 -2.03 -7.86
CA ASP A 196 0.42 -3.02 -7.44
C ASP A 196 0.40 -3.39 -5.94
N GLY A 197 -0.78 -3.33 -5.31
CA GLY A 197 -0.96 -3.62 -3.87
C GLY A 197 -0.63 -2.46 -2.92
N ALA A 198 -0.27 -1.28 -3.44
CA ALA A 198 -0.02 -0.08 -2.66
C ALA A 198 -1.06 1.01 -2.95
N VAL A 199 -1.26 1.93 -2.00
CA VAL A 199 -2.12 3.09 -2.19
C VAL A 199 -1.33 4.19 -2.89
N MET A 200 -1.79 4.57 -4.07
CA MET A 200 -1.24 5.65 -4.86
C MET A 200 -2.20 6.83 -4.87
N LEU A 201 -1.66 8.03 -4.69
CA LEU A 201 -2.40 9.28 -4.69
C LEU A 201 -2.00 10.08 -5.93
N THR A 202 -2.98 10.55 -6.69
CA THR A 202 -2.77 11.54 -7.74
C THR A 202 -3.05 12.92 -7.17
N LEU A 203 -2.12 13.84 -7.37
CA LEU A 203 -2.18 15.21 -6.89
C LEU A 203 -2.76 16.15 -7.96
N ASN A 204 -3.19 17.34 -7.57
CA ASN A 204 -3.69 18.37 -8.50
C ASN A 204 -2.65 18.85 -9.53
N SER A 205 -1.36 18.59 -9.28
CA SER A 205 -0.27 18.79 -10.26
C SER A 205 -0.21 17.70 -11.34
N GLY A 206 -0.94 16.60 -11.17
CA GLY A 206 -0.84 15.39 -11.98
C GLY A 206 0.26 14.42 -11.53
N ALA A 207 1.03 14.76 -10.49
CA ALA A 207 2.03 13.86 -9.93
C ALA A 207 1.36 12.71 -9.16
N GLU A 208 1.93 11.51 -9.28
CA GLU A 208 1.50 10.31 -8.57
C GLU A 208 2.51 9.99 -7.46
N VAL A 209 2.01 9.79 -6.23
CA VAL A 209 2.84 9.53 -5.05
C VAL A 209 2.27 8.36 -4.24
N SER A 210 3.14 7.51 -3.68
CA SER A 210 2.69 6.50 -2.72
C SER A 210 2.29 7.17 -1.41
N VAL A 211 1.26 6.63 -0.75
CA VAL A 211 0.89 7.07 0.61
C VAL A 211 2.05 6.95 1.60
N ASP A 212 3.00 6.04 1.36
CA ASP A 212 4.14 5.78 2.24
C ASP A 212 5.17 6.92 2.25
N THR A 213 5.18 7.78 1.23
CA THR A 213 6.08 8.94 1.15
C THR A 213 5.46 10.22 1.73
N ILE A 214 4.18 10.15 2.12
CA ILE A 214 3.46 11.29 2.69
C ILE A 214 3.90 11.51 4.14
N THR A 215 4.41 12.70 4.42
CA THR A 215 4.92 13.05 5.75
C THR A 215 3.87 13.73 6.64
N GLN A 216 2.92 14.45 6.04
CA GLN A 216 1.85 15.17 6.75
C GLN A 216 0.58 15.23 5.90
N ILE A 217 -0.57 15.26 6.58
CA ILE A 217 -1.90 15.44 5.98
C ILE A 217 -2.67 16.51 6.76
N ARG A 218 -3.44 17.33 6.05
CA ARG A 218 -4.40 18.27 6.64
C ARG A 218 -5.68 18.34 5.81
N THR A 219 -6.76 18.80 6.42
CA THR A 219 -7.97 19.15 5.68
C THR A 219 -7.64 20.23 4.67
N GLY A 220 -8.01 19.99 3.42
CA GLY A 220 -7.72 20.94 2.38
C GLY A 220 -8.53 22.23 2.52
N ALA A 221 -7.88 23.36 2.22
CA ALA A 221 -8.50 24.69 2.20
C ALA A 221 -9.41 24.92 0.99
#